data_AF-A0A316DZ64-F1
#
_entry.id   AF-A0A316DZ64-F1
#
_cell.length_a   1.000
_cell.length_b   1.000
_cell.length_c   1.000
_cell.angle_alpha   90.00
_cell.angle_beta   90.00
_cell.angle_gamma   90.00
#
_symmetry.space_group_name_H-M   'P 1'
#
loop_
_entity.id
_entity.type
_entity.pdbx_description
1 polymer ?
#
loop_
_entity_poly.entity_id
_entity_poly.type
_entity_poly.pdbx_seq_one_letter_code
_entity_poly.pdbx_strand_id
1 'polypeptide(L)'
;MRKFILLFSALLLAQIGSANTILQDGDAVVKAKAKELTKKYTAELGLEADQLADFEQTLTGYMVKKAKVGKLNISESDKAVMLKQLTTQENEDMAAMLSKGQLKKYLKAKAKLQP
;
A
#
# COMPACT_ATOMS: atom_id res chain seq x y z
N MET A 1 -1.58 -44.31 11.42
CA MET A 1 -0.92 -43.05 11.82
C MET A 1 -0.07 -42.38 10.72
N ARG A 2 0.39 -43.07 9.65
CA ARG A 2 1.19 -42.42 8.57
C ARG A 2 0.39 -41.62 7.53
N LYS A 3 -0.90 -41.89 7.36
CA LYS A 3 -1.75 -41.23 6.34
C LYS A 3 -2.22 -39.82 6.72
N PHE A 4 -2.21 -39.46 8.02
CA PHE A 4 -2.59 -38.13 8.48
C PHE A 4 -1.49 -37.08 8.29
N ILE A 5 -0.21 -37.49 8.27
CA ILE A 5 0.92 -36.59 8.06
C ILE A 5 0.97 -36.08 6.61
N LEU A 6 0.51 -36.88 5.65
CA LEU A 6 0.48 -36.50 4.22
C LEU A 6 -0.61 -35.48 3.89
N LEU A 7 -1.68 -35.39 4.69
CA LEU A 7 -2.77 -34.43 4.48
C LEU A 7 -2.41 -33.01 4.97
N PHE A 8 -1.49 -32.89 5.93
CA PHE A 8 -1.09 -31.59 6.46
C PHE A 8 -0.05 -30.89 5.57
N SER A 9 0.79 -31.65 4.86
CA SER A 9 1.77 -31.09 3.91
C SER A 9 1.15 -30.56 2.62
N ALA A 10 -0.09 -30.94 2.28
CA ALA A 10 -0.77 -30.44 1.08
C ALA A 10 -1.38 -29.03 1.27
N LEU A 11 -1.58 -28.58 2.52
CA LEU A 11 -2.23 -27.29 2.80
C LEU A 11 -1.26 -26.10 2.76
N LEU A 12 0.06 -26.35 2.82
CA LEU A 12 1.09 -25.30 2.79
C LEU A 12 1.43 -24.79 1.38
N LEU A 13 1.02 -25.50 0.32
CA LEU A 13 1.28 -25.10 -1.07
C LEU A 13 0.22 -24.15 -1.65
N ALA A 14 -0.89 -23.91 -0.94
CA ALA A 14 -1.99 -23.07 -1.44
C ALA A 14 -1.80 -21.56 -1.18
N GLN A 15 -0.69 -21.14 -0.55
CA GLN A 15 -0.48 -19.73 -0.18
C GLN A 15 0.24 -18.91 -1.28
N ILE A 16 0.57 -19.48 -2.44
CA ILE A 16 1.17 -18.72 -3.55
C ILE A 16 0.05 -18.20 -4.47
N GLY A 17 -0.86 -17.42 -3.90
CA GLY A 17 -1.82 -16.62 -4.66
C GLY A 17 -1.12 -15.37 -5.17
N SER A 18 -0.80 -15.37 -6.46
CA SER A 18 -0.08 -14.33 -7.18
C SER A 18 -0.63 -12.92 -6.91
N ALA A 19 0.26 -11.99 -6.55
CA ALA A 19 -0.01 -10.56 -6.34
C ALA A 19 -0.29 -9.79 -7.66
N ASN A 20 -1.10 -10.37 -8.56
CA ASN A 20 -1.57 -9.68 -9.77
C ASN A 20 -3.07 -9.46 -9.66
N THR A 21 -3.45 -8.45 -8.87
CA THR A 21 -4.78 -7.87 -8.98
C THR A 21 -4.88 -7.19 -10.34
N ILE A 22 -5.71 -7.72 -11.24
CA ILE A 22 -6.11 -7.03 -12.47
C ILE A 22 -6.83 -5.75 -12.04
N LEU A 23 -6.23 -4.60 -12.37
CA LEU A 23 -6.71 -3.27 -12.01
C LEU A 23 -8.00 -2.95 -12.80
N GLN A 24 -9.05 -2.47 -12.12
CA GLN A 24 -10.30 -2.02 -12.75
C GLN A 24 -10.15 -0.57 -13.27
N ASP A 25 -11.03 -0.07 -14.15
CA ASP A 25 -10.88 1.27 -14.77
C ASP A 25 -10.72 2.43 -13.74
N GLY A 26 -11.35 2.33 -12.57
CA GLY A 26 -11.17 3.29 -11.48
C GLY A 26 -9.75 3.32 -10.90
N ASP A 27 -9.00 2.23 -11.04
CA ASP A 27 -7.63 2.12 -10.57
C ASP A 27 -6.65 2.85 -11.50
N ALA A 28 -6.99 3.07 -12.78
CA ALA A 28 -6.16 3.83 -13.71
C ALA A 28 -6.05 5.32 -13.29
N VAL A 29 -7.16 5.91 -12.87
CA VAL A 29 -7.20 7.28 -12.33
C VAL A 29 -6.41 7.38 -11.02
N VAL A 30 -6.58 6.40 -10.13
CA VAL A 30 -5.83 6.32 -8.87
C VAL A 30 -4.34 6.19 -9.14
N LYS A 31 -3.94 5.38 -10.13
CA LYS A 31 -2.55 5.21 -10.54
C LYS A 31 -1.94 6.49 -11.12
N ALA A 32 -2.67 7.22 -11.96
CA ALA A 32 -2.22 8.51 -12.46
C ALA A 32 -1.97 9.50 -11.31
N LYS A 33 -2.89 9.57 -10.34
CA LYS A 33 -2.75 10.41 -9.15
C LYS A 33 -1.57 9.96 -8.26
N ALA A 34 -1.37 8.65 -8.11
CA ALA A 34 -0.25 8.09 -7.35
C ALA A 34 1.10 8.43 -8.00
N LYS A 35 1.18 8.40 -9.32
CA LYS A 35 2.36 8.82 -10.08
C LYS A 35 2.66 10.31 -9.89
N GLU A 36 1.64 11.16 -9.93
CA GLU A 36 1.81 12.60 -9.64
C GLU A 36 2.25 12.85 -8.20
N LEU A 37 1.66 12.16 -7.23
CA LEU A 37 2.06 12.26 -5.83
C LEU A 37 3.50 11.78 -5.63
N THR A 38 3.89 10.68 -6.27
CA THR A 38 5.26 10.16 -6.22
C THR A 38 6.28 11.19 -6.71
N LYS A 39 5.98 11.92 -7.80
CA LYS A 39 6.83 13.03 -8.26
C LYS A 39 7.01 14.11 -7.19
N LYS A 40 5.93 14.49 -6.50
CA LYS A 40 5.97 15.47 -5.41
C LYS A 40 6.78 14.97 -4.22
N TYR A 41 6.62 13.70 -3.85
CA TYR A 41 7.42 13.09 -2.79
C TYR A 41 8.89 12.98 -3.18
N THR A 42 9.21 12.59 -4.41
CA THR A 42 10.59 12.44 -4.88
C THR A 42 11.38 13.75 -4.72
N ALA A 43 10.77 14.88 -5.07
CA ALA A 43 11.37 16.21 -4.91
C ALA A 43 11.69 16.57 -3.44
N GLU A 44 10.90 16.06 -2.49
CA GLU A 44 11.08 16.31 -1.05
C GLU A 44 12.06 15.31 -0.40
N LEU A 45 11.91 14.03 -0.75
CA LEU A 45 12.59 12.92 -0.09
C LEU A 45 14.01 12.71 -0.62
N GLY A 46 14.27 13.03 -1.90
CA GLY A 46 15.52 12.64 -2.56
C GLY A 46 15.61 11.11 -2.63
N LEU A 47 14.63 10.49 -3.27
CA LEU A 47 14.60 9.04 -3.47
C LEU A 47 15.64 8.66 -4.53
N GLU A 48 16.39 7.60 -4.25
CA GLU A 48 17.25 6.96 -5.25
C GLU A 48 16.38 6.23 -6.30
N ALA A 49 16.95 5.95 -7.48
CA ALA A 49 16.20 5.38 -8.60
C ALA A 49 15.62 3.99 -8.31
N ASP A 50 16.29 3.20 -7.48
CA ASP A 50 15.85 1.89 -6.99
C ASP A 50 14.69 2.01 -5.99
N GLN A 51 14.74 2.98 -5.08
CA GLN A 51 13.65 3.25 -4.10
C GLN A 51 12.39 3.81 -4.78
N LEU A 52 12.53 4.48 -5.91
CA LEU A 52 11.42 5.19 -6.58
C LEU A 52 10.32 4.24 -7.05
N ALA A 53 10.69 3.12 -7.66
CA ALA A 53 9.72 2.16 -8.20
C ALA A 53 8.91 1.51 -7.07
N ASP A 54 9.59 1.08 -6.01
CA ASP A 54 8.96 0.45 -4.85
C ASP A 54 8.08 1.46 -4.09
N PHE A 55 8.52 2.72 -4.00
CA PHE A 55 7.73 3.80 -3.40
C PHE A 55 6.44 4.05 -4.19
N GLU A 56 6.53 4.20 -5.52
CA GLU A 56 5.37 4.41 -6.39
C GLU A 56 4.38 3.25 -6.27
N GLN A 57 4.88 2.02 -6.29
CA GLN A 57 4.06 0.81 -6.17
C GLN A 57 3.35 0.75 -4.82
N THR A 58 4.07 1.00 -3.72
CA THR A 58 3.53 0.99 -2.36
C THR A 58 2.46 2.06 -2.21
N LEU A 59 2.75 3.30 -2.61
CA LEU A 59 1.80 4.41 -2.55
C LEU A 59 0.55 4.11 -3.38
N THR A 60 0.71 3.62 -4.60
CA THR A 60 -0.40 3.26 -5.49
C THR A 60 -1.29 2.19 -4.85
N GLY A 61 -0.68 1.15 -4.27
CA GLY A 61 -1.41 0.07 -3.59
C GLY A 61 -2.28 0.58 -2.45
N TYR A 62 -1.74 1.46 -1.60
CA TYR A 62 -2.52 2.05 -0.50
C TYR A 62 -3.60 3.01 -1.00
N MET A 63 -3.34 3.80 -2.04
CA MET A 63 -4.36 4.67 -2.62
C MET A 63 -5.53 3.87 -3.21
N VAL A 64 -5.27 2.75 -3.88
CA VAL A 64 -6.32 1.85 -4.39
C VAL A 64 -7.10 1.23 -3.23
N LYS A 65 -6.43 0.73 -2.19
CA LYS A 65 -7.10 0.18 -0.99
C LYS A 65 -8.00 1.23 -0.33
N LYS A 66 -7.52 2.46 -0.12
CA LYS A 66 -8.31 3.56 0.46
C LYS A 66 -9.51 3.94 -0.42
N ALA A 67 -9.32 3.99 -1.75
CA ALA A 67 -10.41 4.25 -2.69
C ALA A 67 -11.49 3.15 -2.64
N LYS A 68 -11.09 1.89 -2.45
CA LYS A 68 -12.03 0.77 -2.26
C LYS A 68 -12.80 0.91 -0.94
N VAL A 69 -12.14 1.25 0.16
CA VAL A 69 -12.80 1.51 1.46
C VAL A 69 -13.85 2.62 1.34
N GLY A 70 -13.55 3.71 0.63
CA GLY A 70 -14.50 4.81 0.40
C GLY A 70 -15.78 4.39 -0.33
N LYS A 71 -15.73 3.31 -1.14
CA LYS A 71 -16.87 2.77 -1.88
C LYS A 71 -17.66 1.69 -1.13
N LEU A 72 -17.18 1.24 0.03
CA LEU A 72 -17.88 0.21 0.81
C LEU A 72 -19.20 0.75 1.36
N ASN A 73 -20.24 -0.10 1.36
CA ASN A 73 -21.52 0.21 1.98
C ASN A 73 -21.51 -0.21 3.47
N ILE A 74 -20.71 0.48 4.27
CA ILE A 74 -20.57 0.29 5.72
C ILE A 74 -20.69 1.63 6.44
N SER A 75 -20.75 1.62 7.77
CA SER A 75 -20.84 2.85 8.55
C SER A 75 -19.62 3.75 8.33
N GLU A 76 -19.81 5.07 8.39
CA GLU A 76 -18.70 6.03 8.27
C GLU A 76 -17.66 5.86 9.39
N SER A 77 -18.08 5.38 10.57
CA SER A 77 -17.17 5.03 11.67
C SER A 77 -16.26 3.87 11.30
N ASP A 78 -16.82 2.80 10.71
CA ASP A 78 -16.04 1.64 10.28
C ASP A 78 -15.08 2.02 9.14
N LYS A 79 -15.52 2.85 8.19
CA LYS A 79 -14.64 3.39 7.14
C LYS A 79 -13.47 4.15 7.75
N ALA A 80 -13.72 5.02 8.73
CA ALA A 80 -12.67 5.79 9.39
C ALA A 80 -11.65 4.88 10.10
N VAL A 81 -12.11 3.80 10.75
CA VAL A 81 -11.23 2.79 11.37
C VAL A 81 -10.37 2.10 10.31
N MET A 82 -10.96 1.65 9.20
CA MET A 82 -10.23 0.99 8.12
C MET A 82 -9.22 1.93 7.45
N LEU A 83 -9.60 3.18 7.18
CA LEU A 83 -8.70 4.19 6.59
C LEU A 83 -7.53 4.51 7.52
N LYS A 84 -7.77 4.56 8.84
CA LYS A 84 -6.72 4.73 9.84
C LYS A 84 -5.76 3.55 9.83
N GLN A 85 -6.27 2.32 9.83
CA GLN A 85 -5.44 1.10 9.75
C GLN A 85 -4.58 1.09 8.48
N LEU A 86 -5.17 1.38 7.32
CA LEU A 86 -4.42 1.48 6.05
C LEU A 86 -3.35 2.56 6.09
N THR A 87 -3.62 3.69 6.76
CA THR A 87 -2.63 4.77 6.91
C THR A 87 -1.47 4.36 7.81
N THR A 88 -1.74 3.63 8.89
CA THR A 88 -0.71 3.06 9.76
C THR A 88 0.16 2.06 8.99
N GLN A 89 -0.45 1.11 8.29
CA GLN A 89 0.28 0.12 7.49
C GLN A 89 1.11 0.77 6.37
N GLU A 90 0.57 1.78 5.69
CA GLU A 90 1.35 2.56 4.71
C GLU A 90 2.59 3.20 5.35
N ASN A 91 2.46 3.76 6.55
CA ASN A 91 3.60 4.36 7.24
C ASN A 91 4.65 3.32 7.64
N GLU A 92 4.22 2.11 8.04
CA GLU A 92 5.10 1.00 8.40
C GLU A 92 5.87 0.48 7.18
N ASP A 93 5.17 0.25 6.07
CA ASP A 93 5.79 -0.19 4.81
C ASP A 93 6.77 0.86 4.27
N MET A 94 6.40 2.15 4.34
CA MET A 94 7.31 3.24 3.98
C MET A 94 8.51 3.33 4.93
N ALA A 95 8.34 3.05 6.22
CA ALA A 95 9.45 3.05 7.17
C ALA A 95 10.44 1.91 6.94
N ALA A 96 10.00 0.78 6.36
CA ALA A 96 10.87 -0.32 6.00
C ALA A 96 11.76 0.00 4.78
N MET A 97 11.29 0.86 3.87
CA MET A 97 11.98 1.22 2.62
C MET A 97 12.82 2.50 2.73
N LEU A 98 12.34 3.48 3.50
CA LEU A 98 12.95 4.79 3.60
C LEU A 98 13.98 4.83 4.73
N SER A 99 15.07 5.57 4.51
CA SER A 99 15.95 5.93 5.62
C SER A 99 15.20 6.77 6.66
N LYS A 100 15.69 6.81 7.92
CA LYS A 100 15.07 7.61 8.99
C LYS A 100 14.85 9.09 8.60
N GLY A 101 15.81 9.67 7.85
CA GLY A 101 15.71 11.04 7.33
C GLY A 101 14.60 11.19 6.30
N GLN A 102 14.53 10.28 5.33
CA GLN A 102 13.49 10.25 4.31
C GLN A 102 12.10 10.00 4.92
N LEU A 103 11.97 9.09 5.89
CA LEU A 103 10.71 8.82 6.59
C LEU A 103 10.17 10.06 7.31
N LYS A 104 11.03 10.83 7.99
CA LYS A 104 10.63 12.08 8.64
C LYS A 104 10.07 13.09 7.63
N LYS A 105 10.74 13.22 6.47
CA LYS A 105 10.27 14.09 5.38
C LYS A 105 8.96 13.58 4.78
N TYR A 106 8.84 12.27 4.56
CA TYR A 106 7.62 11.62 4.09
C TYR A 106 6.42 11.94 4.99
N LEU A 107 6.54 11.73 6.30
CA LEU A 107 5.43 12.00 7.23
C LEU A 107 5.02 13.47 7.22
N LYS A 108 5.99 14.39 7.14
CA LYS A 108 5.73 15.84 7.02
C LYS A 108 5.06 16.20 5.69
N ALA A 109 5.51 15.61 4.58
CA ALA A 109 4.94 15.84 3.27
C ALA A 109 3.53 15.22 3.15
N LYS A 110 3.30 14.05 3.75
CA LYS A 110 2.01 13.35 3.76
C LYS A 110 0.90 14.18 4.38
N ALA A 111 1.17 14.85 5.51
CA ALA A 111 0.20 15.76 6.13
C ALA A 111 -0.26 16.91 5.20
N LYS A 112 0.51 17.24 4.15
CA LYS A 112 0.17 18.28 3.16
C LYS A 112 -0.39 17.70 1.87
N LEU A 113 0.16 16.58 1.42
CA LEU A 113 -0.11 15.98 0.11
C LEU A 113 -1.27 14.97 0.12
N GLN A 114 -1.56 14.39 1.30
CA GLN A 114 -2.62 13.40 1.52
C GLN A 114 -3.38 13.71 2.83
N PRO A 115 -4.17 14.79 2.87
CA PRO A 115 -5.09 15.05 3.98
C PRO A 115 -6.21 14.01 4.07
#